data_AF-X1VDR6-F1
#
_entry.id   AF-X1VDR6-F1
#
_cell.length_a   1.000
_cell.length_b   1.000
_cell.length_c   1.000
_cell.angle_alpha   90.00
_cell.angle_beta   90.00
_cell.angle_gamma   90.00
#
_symmetry.space_group_name_H-M   'P 1'
#
loop_
_entity.id
_entity.type
_entity.pdbx_description
1 polymer ?
#
loop_
_entity_poly.entity_id
_entity_poly.type
_entity_poly.pdbx_seq_one_letter_code
_entity_poly.pdbx_strand_id
1 'polypeptide(L)'
;MKKISIREKIKIILLTKVILICKIILIFILCTFLLTSFLTCKRSETIEPTTQIEEGIAKTTQEPTADETYAEELTGIRNPFSGTEVSSVNDILRPLAVIIENSLAARPQTGLINADVVVEIVDEGGITRYVVIYSSKESDVIGPVRSARSYYAEIAKSFDSIFIFFGASKEGYERVVQLGLPDLSAAADTIGNSGIRAKAR
;
A
#
# COMPACT_ATOMS: atom_id res chain seq x y z
N MET A 1 -3.48 -50.57 -49.37
CA MET A 1 -4.16 -49.47 -48.66
C MET A 1 -5.53 -49.95 -48.19
N LYS A 2 -5.76 -50.15 -46.89
CA LYS A 2 -7.07 -50.59 -46.36
C LYS A 2 -8.09 -49.46 -46.53
N LYS A 3 -9.08 -49.64 -47.42
CA LYS A 3 -10.22 -48.71 -47.56
C LYS A 3 -11.11 -48.85 -46.33
N ILE A 4 -11.01 -47.89 -45.41
CA ILE A 4 -11.88 -47.79 -44.23
C ILE A 4 -13.32 -47.59 -44.72
N SER A 5 -14.20 -48.49 -44.30
CA SER A 5 -15.60 -48.50 -44.72
C SER A 5 -16.34 -47.27 -44.20
N ILE A 6 -17.32 -46.76 -44.95
CA ILE A 6 -18.13 -45.59 -44.56
C ILE A 6 -18.76 -45.80 -43.16
N ARG A 7 -19.13 -47.04 -42.82
CA ARG A 7 -19.65 -47.41 -41.50
C ARG A 7 -18.63 -47.20 -40.37
N GLU A 8 -17.34 -47.43 -40.61
CA GLU A 8 -16.27 -47.21 -39.63
C GLU A 8 -15.99 -45.72 -39.45
N LYS A 9 -16.04 -44.93 -40.53
CA LYS A 9 -15.91 -43.46 -40.44
C LYS A 9 -17.04 -42.84 -39.62
N ILE A 10 -18.29 -43.29 -39.81
CA ILE A 10 -19.43 -42.81 -39.02
C ILE A 10 -19.27 -43.19 -37.54
N LYS A 11 -18.82 -44.42 -37.23
CA LYS A 11 -18.55 -44.84 -35.84
C LYS A 11 -17.46 -44.00 -35.19
N ILE A 12 -16.37 -43.70 -35.90
CA ILE A 12 -15.28 -42.85 -35.40
C ILE A 12 -15.80 -41.44 -35.11
N ILE A 13 -16.58 -40.84 -36.03
CA ILE A 13 -17.15 -39.50 -35.83
C ILE A 13 -18.11 -39.48 -34.63
N LEU A 14 -18.97 -40.50 -34.51
CA LEU A 14 -19.90 -40.62 -33.38
C LEU A 14 -19.14 -40.77 -32.05
N LEU A 15 -18.13 -41.64 -32.02
CA LEU A 15 -17.29 -41.87 -30.84
C LEU A 15 -16.53 -40.61 -30.43
N THR A 16 -15.98 -39.86 -31.39
CA THR A 16 -15.25 -38.63 -31.12
C THR A 16 -16.17 -37.53 -30.58
N LYS A 17 -17.41 -37.43 -31.10
CA LYS A 17 -18.42 -36.50 -30.58
C LYS A 17 -18.90 -36.87 -29.18
N VAL A 18 -19.09 -38.16 -28.90
CA VAL A 18 -19.45 -38.64 -27.56
C VAL A 18 -18.35 -38.33 -26.55
N ILE A 19 -17.08 -38.57 -26.90
CA ILE A 19 -15.93 -38.23 -26.04
C ILE A 19 -15.86 -36.72 -25.79
N LEU A 20 -16.14 -35.89 -26.80
CA LEU A 20 -16.16 -34.43 -26.64
C LEU A 20 -17.29 -33.97 -25.70
N ILE A 21 -18.48 -34.55 -25.84
CA ILE A 21 -19.62 -34.27 -24.94
C ILE A 21 -19.32 -34.69 -23.51
N CYS A 22 -18.72 -35.88 -23.29
CA CYS A 22 -18.31 -36.34 -21.97
C CYS A 22 -17.29 -35.40 -21.32
N LYS A 23 -16.33 -34.87 -22.08
CA LYS A 23 -15.35 -33.88 -21.57
C LYS A 23 -16.02 -32.57 -21.16
N ILE A 24 -16.98 -32.08 -21.96
CA ILE A 24 -17.73 -30.86 -21.63
C ILE A 24 -18.56 -31.06 -20.35
N ILE A 25 -19.23 -32.20 -20.21
CA ILE A 25 -19.99 -32.54 -18.99
C ILE A 25 -19.06 -32.61 -17.77
N LEU A 26 -17.89 -33.23 -17.90
CA LEU A 26 -16.90 -33.32 -16.82
C LEU A 26 -16.40 -31.94 -16.38
N ILE A 27 -16.11 -31.05 -17.33
CA ILE A 27 -15.71 -29.65 -17.04
C ILE A 27 -16.85 -28.91 -16.33
N PHE A 28 -18.10 -29.09 -16.78
CA PHE A 28 -19.25 -28.44 -16.16
C PHE A 28 -19.46 -28.89 -14.70
N ILE A 29 -19.32 -30.20 -14.43
CA ILE A 29 -19.38 -30.75 -13.06
C ILE A 29 -18.27 -30.14 -12.18
N LEU A 30 -17.04 -30.07 -12.69
CA LEU A 30 -15.91 -29.48 -11.98
C LEU A 30 -16.13 -27.99 -11.67
N CYS A 31 -16.67 -27.22 -12.64
CA CYS A 31 -17.03 -25.82 -12.43
C CYS A 31 -18.14 -25.67 -11.38
N THR A 32 -19.18 -26.51 -11.41
CA THR A 32 -20.25 -26.46 -10.38
C THR A 32 -19.72 -26.77 -8.99
N PHE A 33 -18.76 -27.72 -8.87
CA PHE A 33 -18.13 -28.05 -7.60
C PHE A 33 -17.31 -26.87 -7.04
N LEU A 34 -16.55 -26.18 -7.89
CA LEU A 34 -15.77 -24.99 -7.51
C LEU A 34 -16.66 -23.80 -7.09
N LEU A 35 -17.83 -23.61 -7.72
CA LEU A 35 -18.78 -22.58 -7.31
C LEU A 35 -19.45 -22.90 -5.95
N THR A 36 -19.66 -24.17 -5.61
CA THR A 36 -20.28 -24.54 -4.32
C THR A 36 -19.37 -24.34 -3.10
N SER A 37 -18.06 -24.20 -3.28
CA SER A 37 -17.13 -23.91 -2.18
C SER A 37 -17.16 -22.44 -1.68
N PHE A 38 -17.85 -21.53 -2.40
CA PHE A 38 -17.98 -20.12 -1.99
C PHE A 38 -19.27 -19.79 -1.21
N LEU A 39 -20.14 -20.78 -0.93
CA LEU A 39 -21.40 -20.58 -0.19
C LEU A 39 -21.42 -21.23 1.21
N THR A 40 -20.30 -21.23 1.93
CA THR A 40 -20.32 -21.44 3.40
C THR A 40 -20.18 -20.10 4.09
N CYS A 41 -21.29 -19.37 4.16
CA CYS A 41 -21.42 -18.18 4.99
C CYS A 41 -21.47 -18.64 6.46
N LYS A 42 -20.36 -18.46 7.18
CA LYS A 42 -20.32 -18.65 8.63
C LYS A 42 -21.01 -17.46 9.29
N ARG A 43 -22.14 -17.75 9.93
CA ARG A 43 -22.97 -16.89 10.79
C ARG A 43 -22.12 -16.06 11.75
N SER A 44 -22.29 -14.74 11.72
CA SER A 44 -21.96 -13.84 12.83
C SER A 44 -23.26 -13.23 13.32
N GLU A 45 -23.47 -13.30 14.62
CA GLU A 45 -24.69 -12.87 15.30
C GLU A 45 -24.83 -11.35 15.26
N THR A 46 -26.06 -10.93 14.95
CA THR A 46 -26.57 -9.57 15.04
C THR A 46 -26.70 -9.18 16.51
N ILE A 47 -26.08 -8.08 16.92
CA ILE A 47 -26.41 -7.39 18.17
C ILE A 47 -27.48 -6.35 17.82
N GLU A 48 -28.66 -6.49 18.43
CA GLU A 48 -29.76 -5.53 18.34
C GLU A 48 -29.42 -4.21 19.04
N PRO A 49 -29.99 -3.07 18.60
CA PRO A 49 -29.87 -1.81 19.30
C PRO A 49 -30.90 -1.76 20.43
N THR A 50 -30.45 -1.83 21.68
CA THR A 50 -31.29 -1.50 22.84
C THR A 50 -31.39 0.02 22.98
N THR A 51 -32.58 0.53 22.69
CA THR A 51 -33.09 1.82 23.13
C THR A 51 -33.16 1.84 24.66
N GLN A 52 -32.41 2.74 25.31
CA GLN A 52 -32.83 3.34 26.59
C GLN A 52 -32.54 4.84 26.54
N ILE A 53 -33.62 5.62 26.61
CA ILE A 53 -33.64 7.04 26.96
C ILE A 53 -34.26 7.11 28.36
N GLU A 54 -33.65 7.91 29.22
CA GLU A 54 -34.07 8.53 30.50
C GLU A 54 -32.86 8.43 31.45
N GLU A 55 -32.39 9.45 32.16
CA GLU A 55 -32.86 10.79 32.45
C GLU A 55 -31.66 11.50 33.11
N GLY A 56 -31.41 12.78 32.81
CA GLY A 56 -30.31 13.49 33.47
C GLY A 56 -29.86 14.79 32.83
N ILE A 57 -30.78 15.59 32.27
CA ILE A 57 -30.43 16.96 31.86
C ILE A 57 -30.70 17.88 33.06
N ALA A 58 -29.74 17.95 33.98
CA ALA A 58 -29.57 19.15 34.79
C ALA A 58 -28.86 20.20 33.91
N LYS A 59 -29.64 21.14 33.39
CA LYS A 59 -29.11 22.35 32.74
C LYS A 59 -28.32 23.15 33.78
N THR A 60 -27.00 23.03 33.74
CA THR A 60 -26.13 24.13 34.13
C THR A 60 -25.64 24.76 32.84
N THR A 61 -26.33 25.82 32.42
CA THR A 61 -25.80 26.78 31.45
C THR A 61 -24.62 27.48 32.12
N GLN A 62 -23.43 26.91 31.98
CA GLN A 62 -22.20 27.69 32.09
C GLN A 62 -22.01 28.35 30.73
N GLU A 63 -22.16 29.68 30.73
CA GLU A 63 -21.68 30.55 29.67
C GLU A 63 -20.20 30.23 29.42
N PRO A 64 -19.75 30.01 28.17
CA PRO A 64 -18.35 29.75 27.90
C PRO A 64 -17.58 31.03 28.25
N THR A 65 -16.99 31.07 29.44
CA THR A 65 -15.86 31.93 29.74
C THR A 65 -14.84 31.69 28.64
N ALA A 66 -14.60 32.72 27.84
CA ALA A 66 -13.57 32.73 26.81
C ALA A 66 -12.26 32.36 27.49
N ASP A 67 -11.88 31.09 27.34
CA ASP A 67 -10.62 30.57 27.78
C ASP A 67 -9.57 31.35 27.00
N GLU A 68 -8.72 32.10 27.73
CA GLU A 68 -7.64 32.87 27.15
C GLU A 68 -6.76 31.88 26.39
N THR A 69 -6.94 31.85 25.07
CA THR A 69 -6.18 31.02 24.15
C THR A 69 -4.74 31.48 24.28
N TYR A 70 -3.94 30.71 25.03
CA TYR A 70 -2.49 30.84 25.09
C TYR A 70 -1.93 30.35 23.75
N ALA A 71 -2.14 31.13 22.69
CA ALA A 71 -1.37 31.00 21.48
C ALA A 71 -0.01 31.64 21.75
N GLU A 72 0.93 30.85 22.29
CA GLU A 72 2.33 31.26 22.22
C GLU A 72 2.65 31.54 20.75
N GLU A 73 3.07 32.77 20.46
CA GLU A 73 3.40 33.17 19.11
C GLU A 73 4.55 32.29 18.62
N LEU A 74 4.33 31.55 17.52
CA LEU A 74 5.37 30.69 16.96
C LEU A 74 6.48 31.58 16.41
N THR A 75 7.54 31.74 17.19
CA THR A 75 8.76 32.42 16.77
C THR A 75 9.76 31.42 16.16
N GLY A 76 10.73 31.95 15.41
CA GLY A 76 11.81 31.18 14.81
C GLY A 76 11.51 30.60 13.42
N ILE A 77 12.56 30.08 12.76
CA ILE A 77 12.45 29.34 11.50
C ILE A 77 12.08 27.90 11.85
N ARG A 78 11.12 27.30 11.15
CA ARG A 78 10.66 25.93 11.41
C ARG A 78 10.76 25.05 10.19
N ASN A 79 11.06 23.78 10.42
CA ASN A 79 10.95 22.76 9.38
C ASN A 79 9.45 22.58 9.02
N PRO A 80 9.08 22.63 7.73
CA PRO A 80 7.67 22.63 7.31
C PRO A 80 6.96 21.29 7.50
N PHE A 81 7.69 20.19 7.71
CA PHE A 81 7.12 18.84 7.87
C PHE A 81 7.05 18.41 9.33
N SER A 82 8.04 18.78 10.15
CA SER A 82 8.08 18.41 11.57
C SER A 82 7.57 19.50 12.52
N GLY A 83 7.54 20.76 12.08
CA GLY A 83 7.25 21.93 12.93
C GLY A 83 8.36 22.28 13.94
N THR A 84 9.46 21.54 13.95
CA THR A 84 10.60 21.80 14.87
C THR A 84 11.34 23.05 14.45
N GLU A 85 11.81 23.82 15.43
CA GLU A 85 12.64 25.00 15.18
C GLU A 85 14.02 24.59 14.65
N VAL A 86 14.53 25.35 13.69
CA VAL A 86 15.84 25.17 13.06
C VAL A 86 16.62 26.48 13.13
N SER A 87 17.95 26.38 13.18
CA SER A 87 18.82 27.56 13.35
C SER A 87 18.87 28.44 12.11
N SER A 88 18.71 27.82 10.94
CA SER A 88 18.78 28.46 9.64
C SER A 88 17.87 27.76 8.63
N VAL A 89 17.44 28.48 7.59
CA VAL A 89 16.74 27.90 6.42
C VAL A 89 17.61 26.84 5.74
N ASN A 90 18.94 26.99 5.78
CA ASN A 90 19.87 26.04 5.18
C ASN A 90 19.91 24.69 5.90
N ASP A 91 19.40 24.61 7.13
CA ASP A 91 19.30 23.35 7.89
C ASP A 91 18.04 22.56 7.49
N ILE A 92 17.16 23.14 6.67
CA ILE A 92 15.98 22.46 6.12
C ILE A 92 16.45 21.64 4.91
N LEU A 93 16.73 20.36 5.17
CA LEU A 93 17.13 19.42 4.14
C LEU A 93 15.97 19.10 3.20
N ARG A 94 16.31 18.84 1.92
CA ARG A 94 15.34 18.31 0.95
C ARG A 94 14.78 16.98 1.47
N PRO A 95 13.45 16.78 1.49
CA PRO A 95 12.87 15.59 2.08
C PRO A 95 13.23 14.32 1.30
N LEU A 96 13.31 13.21 2.03
CA LEU A 96 13.37 11.87 1.47
C LEU A 96 12.01 11.21 1.62
N ALA A 97 11.45 10.65 0.55
CA ALA A 97 10.27 9.80 0.60
C ALA A 97 10.68 8.34 0.43
N VAL A 98 10.61 7.56 1.50
CA VAL A 98 11.03 6.15 1.50
C VAL A 98 9.82 5.24 1.57
N ILE A 99 9.77 4.23 0.69
CA ILE A 99 8.73 3.21 0.74
C ILE A 99 9.12 2.10 1.72
N ILE A 100 8.37 2.00 2.82
CA ILE A 100 8.63 1.04 3.89
C ILE A 100 7.54 -0.03 3.94
N GLU A 101 7.98 -1.28 4.11
CA GLU A 101 7.14 -2.46 4.28
C GLU A 101 6.26 -2.39 5.55
N ASN A 102 5.01 -2.88 5.50
CA ASN A 102 4.17 -3.04 6.69
C ASN A 102 3.38 -4.38 6.87
N SER A 103 3.76 -5.47 6.24
CA SER A 103 3.33 -6.82 6.64
C SER A 103 3.80 -7.19 8.05
N LEU A 104 3.11 -8.16 8.66
CA LEU A 104 3.43 -8.66 9.99
C LEU A 104 4.87 -9.18 10.10
N ALA A 105 5.41 -9.76 9.03
CA ALA A 105 6.72 -10.40 9.04
C ALA A 105 7.90 -9.41 8.97
N ALA A 106 7.67 -8.17 8.54
CA ALA A 106 8.73 -7.15 8.46
C ALA A 106 8.81 -6.27 9.70
N ARG A 107 7.90 -6.45 10.66
CA ARG A 107 7.85 -5.65 11.88
C ARG A 107 8.84 -6.22 12.91
N PRO A 108 9.51 -5.35 13.69
CA PRO A 108 9.43 -3.89 13.65
C PRO A 108 10.23 -3.26 12.51
N GLN A 109 9.75 -2.13 11.98
CA GLN A 109 10.49 -1.30 11.03
C GLN A 109 11.66 -0.58 11.72
N THR A 110 12.73 -0.32 10.97
CA THR A 110 13.89 0.46 11.42
C THR A 110 13.80 1.89 10.88
N GLY A 111 14.11 2.88 11.72
CA GLY A 111 14.16 4.29 11.35
C GLY A 111 12.81 5.02 11.33
N LEU A 112 11.68 4.34 11.59
CA LEU A 112 10.35 4.98 11.54
C LEU A 112 10.16 6.06 12.63
N ILE A 113 10.85 5.94 13.76
CA ILE A 113 10.81 6.91 14.88
C ILE A 113 11.37 8.31 14.51
N ASN A 114 12.15 8.39 13.43
CA ASN A 114 12.73 9.65 12.95
C ASN A 114 11.93 10.27 11.80
N ALA A 115 10.78 9.68 11.44
CA ALA A 115 9.92 10.22 10.39
C ALA A 115 9.24 11.52 10.83
N ASP A 116 9.05 12.43 9.88
CA ASP A 116 8.25 13.64 10.06
C ASP A 116 6.80 13.41 9.64
N VAL A 117 6.60 12.67 8.55
CA VAL A 117 5.27 12.29 8.06
C VAL A 117 5.28 10.80 7.71
N VAL A 118 4.24 10.09 8.13
CA VAL A 118 4.00 8.68 7.77
C VAL A 118 2.63 8.59 7.10
N VAL A 119 2.61 8.17 5.84
CA VAL A 119 1.36 7.91 5.11
C VAL A 119 1.21 6.41 4.92
N GLU A 120 0.16 5.83 5.50
CA GLU A 120 -0.18 4.41 5.32
C GLU A 120 -1.19 4.24 4.19
N ILE A 121 -0.91 3.31 3.27
CA ILE A 121 -1.76 3.07 2.10
C ILE A 121 -1.88 1.57 1.87
N VAL A 122 -3.09 1.12 1.60
CA VAL A 122 -3.38 -0.26 1.21
C VAL A 122 -2.75 -0.55 -0.16
N ASP A 123 -2.07 -1.68 -0.27
CA ASP A 123 -1.49 -2.18 -1.50
C ASP A 123 -1.93 -3.65 -1.72
N GLU A 124 -1.16 -4.40 -2.52
CA GLU A 124 -1.42 -5.79 -2.89
C GLU A 124 -1.89 -6.68 -1.73
N GLY A 125 -3.02 -7.37 -1.96
CA GLY A 125 -3.54 -8.36 -1.02
C GLY A 125 -4.08 -7.78 0.30
N GLY A 126 -4.33 -6.47 0.35
CA GLY A 126 -4.80 -5.79 1.57
C GLY A 126 -3.70 -5.48 2.58
N ILE A 127 -2.44 -5.73 2.23
CA ILE A 127 -1.28 -5.38 3.04
C ILE A 127 -0.95 -3.92 2.77
N THR A 128 -0.79 -3.12 3.82
CA THR A 128 -0.40 -1.73 3.68
C THR A 128 1.10 -1.58 3.51
N ARG A 129 1.52 -0.44 2.96
CA ARG A 129 2.90 0.05 2.99
C ARG A 129 2.90 1.50 3.43
N TYR A 130 4.05 1.97 3.91
CA TYR A 130 4.24 3.35 4.31
C TYR A 130 5.00 4.13 3.23
N VAL A 131 4.54 5.35 2.94
CA VAL A 131 5.36 6.41 2.35
C VAL A 131 5.82 7.29 3.50
N VAL A 132 7.12 7.29 3.77
CA VAL A 132 7.68 7.95 4.96
C VAL A 132 8.55 9.12 4.53
N ILE A 133 8.22 10.30 5.05
CA ILE A 133 8.93 11.55 4.78
C ILE A 133 9.92 11.83 5.90
N TYR A 134 11.18 12.03 5.53
CA TYR A 134 12.28 12.42 6.42
C TYR A 134 12.87 13.74 5.95
N SER A 135 12.91 14.74 6.82
CA SER A 135 13.45 16.08 6.55
C SER A 135 14.12 16.70 7.79
N SER A 136 13.67 16.38 9.01
CA SER A 136 14.18 17.02 10.24
C SER A 136 15.22 16.19 11.01
N LYS A 137 15.20 14.85 10.87
CA LYS A 137 16.06 13.93 11.62
C LYS A 137 16.76 12.95 10.69
N GLU A 138 18.01 12.65 11.01
CA GLU A 138 18.76 11.60 10.35
C GLU A 138 18.41 10.21 10.92
N SER A 139 18.56 9.18 10.10
CA SER A 139 18.54 7.78 10.53
C SER A 139 19.71 7.05 9.88
N ASP A 140 20.48 6.28 10.65
CA ASP A 140 21.57 5.47 10.11
C ASP A 140 21.07 4.36 9.17
N VAL A 141 19.89 3.81 9.47
CA VAL A 141 19.26 2.71 8.73
C VAL A 141 17.76 2.94 8.67
N ILE A 142 17.18 2.74 7.48
CA ILE A 142 15.74 2.85 7.23
C ILE A 142 15.27 1.59 6.48
N GLY A 143 14.16 0.98 6.90
CA GLY A 143 13.53 -0.10 6.16
C GLY A 143 12.68 -1.05 7.00
N PRO A 144 12.27 -2.21 6.43
CA PRO A 144 12.67 -2.71 5.10
C PRO A 144 12.09 -1.88 3.94
N VAL A 145 12.92 -1.55 2.95
CA VAL A 145 12.48 -0.79 1.77
C VAL A 145 11.73 -1.70 0.79
N ARG A 146 10.69 -1.17 0.15
CA ARG A 146 9.84 -1.90 -0.81
C ARG A 146 9.64 -1.18 -2.12
N SER A 147 8.93 -1.88 -3.01
CA SER A 147 8.74 -1.45 -4.39
C SER A 147 7.82 -0.25 -4.52
N ALA A 148 8.10 0.59 -5.50
CA ALA A 148 7.27 1.73 -5.83
C ALA A 148 6.01 1.35 -6.61
N ARG A 149 5.01 2.23 -6.52
CA ARG A 149 3.74 2.23 -7.26
C ARG A 149 3.45 3.67 -7.70
N SER A 150 2.57 3.84 -8.68
CA SER A 150 2.26 5.15 -9.27
C SER A 150 1.78 6.16 -8.23
N TYR A 151 0.86 5.76 -7.35
CA TYR A 151 0.34 6.62 -6.27
C TYR A 151 1.40 6.96 -5.20
N TYR A 152 2.36 6.08 -4.93
CA TYR A 152 3.49 6.42 -4.05
C TYR A 152 4.37 7.52 -4.64
N ALA A 153 4.62 7.47 -5.94
CA ALA A 153 5.40 8.50 -6.64
C ALA A 153 4.67 9.86 -6.60
N GLU A 154 3.34 9.87 -6.77
CA GLU A 154 2.54 11.10 -6.67
C GLU A 154 2.62 11.75 -5.28
N ILE A 155 2.60 10.94 -4.24
CA ILE A 155 2.78 11.42 -2.86
C ILE A 155 4.19 11.99 -2.71
N ALA A 156 5.23 11.25 -3.09
CA ALA A 156 6.61 11.74 -3.03
C ALA A 156 6.79 13.07 -3.77
N LYS A 157 6.14 13.23 -4.94
CA LYS A 157 6.16 14.48 -5.72
C LYS A 157 5.49 15.63 -5.00
N SER A 158 4.42 15.36 -4.25
CA SER A 158 3.68 16.37 -3.49
C SER A 158 4.53 16.99 -2.36
N PHE A 159 5.56 16.28 -1.91
CA PHE A 159 6.54 16.75 -0.93
C PHE A 159 7.85 17.28 -1.54
N ASP A 160 7.95 17.37 -2.88
CA ASP A 160 9.20 17.66 -3.61
C ASP A 160 10.42 16.84 -3.11
N SER A 161 10.15 15.59 -2.77
CA SER A 161 11.12 14.70 -2.12
C SER A 161 12.00 13.94 -3.12
N ILE A 162 13.14 13.45 -2.63
CA ILE A 162 13.90 12.39 -3.30
C ILE A 162 13.20 11.05 -3.03
N PHE A 163 12.82 10.34 -4.08
CA PHE A 163 12.00 9.14 -3.99
C PHE A 163 12.83 7.86 -3.88
N ILE A 164 12.69 7.11 -2.79
CA ILE A 164 13.57 5.99 -2.45
C ILE A 164 12.75 4.69 -2.37
N PHE A 165 13.13 3.69 -3.17
CA PHE A 165 12.40 2.43 -3.28
C PHE A 165 13.26 1.25 -3.77
N PHE A 166 12.76 0.03 -3.60
CA PHE A 166 13.40 -1.21 -4.05
C PHE A 166 12.54 -1.92 -5.11
N GLY A 167 12.82 -1.66 -6.39
CA GLY A 167 12.08 -2.23 -7.52
C GLY A 167 10.74 -1.53 -7.79
N ALA A 168 10.17 -1.72 -8.97
CA ALA A 168 8.81 -1.26 -9.28
C ALA A 168 8.25 -2.08 -10.46
N SER A 169 6.94 -1.99 -10.67
CA SER A 169 6.35 -2.40 -11.96
C SER A 169 6.80 -1.44 -13.08
N LYS A 170 6.62 -1.83 -14.34
CA LYS A 170 6.88 -0.96 -15.51
C LYS A 170 6.17 0.39 -15.35
N GLU A 171 4.90 0.36 -14.96
CA GLU A 171 4.10 1.54 -14.69
C GLU A 171 4.69 2.41 -13.57
N GLY A 172 5.17 1.80 -12.49
CA GLY A 172 5.81 2.53 -11.39
C GLY A 172 7.05 3.31 -11.86
N TYR A 173 7.95 2.67 -12.61
CA TYR A 173 9.12 3.34 -13.19
C TYR A 173 8.73 4.44 -14.18
N GLU A 174 7.77 4.17 -15.07
CA GLU A 174 7.27 5.18 -16.01
C GLU A 174 6.68 6.38 -15.28
N ARG A 175 5.95 6.17 -14.18
CA ARG A 175 5.36 7.25 -13.40
C ARG A 175 6.43 8.11 -12.73
N VAL A 176 7.49 7.51 -12.19
CA VAL A 176 8.64 8.25 -11.60
C VAL A 176 9.27 9.16 -12.65
N VAL A 177 9.51 8.65 -13.86
CA VAL A 177 10.06 9.43 -14.98
C VAL A 177 9.10 10.54 -15.42
N GLN A 178 7.80 10.24 -15.58
CA GLN A 178 6.79 11.22 -15.98
C GLN A 178 6.67 12.39 -14.99
N LEU A 179 6.83 12.11 -13.69
CA LEU A 179 6.78 13.14 -12.64
C LEU A 179 8.10 13.93 -12.51
N GLY A 180 9.15 13.52 -13.23
CA GLY A 180 10.49 14.09 -13.11
C GLY A 180 11.01 14.01 -11.68
N LEU A 181 10.73 12.90 -10.99
CA LEU A 181 11.17 12.71 -9.61
C LEU A 181 12.65 12.36 -9.59
N PRO A 182 13.46 13.02 -8.73
CA PRO A 182 14.77 12.49 -8.39
C PRO A 182 14.56 11.23 -7.56
N ASP A 183 15.13 10.11 -7.98
CA ASP A 183 14.95 8.83 -7.31
C ASP A 183 16.25 8.11 -6.98
N LEU A 184 16.17 7.25 -5.96
CA LEU A 184 17.18 6.27 -5.59
C LEU A 184 16.55 4.88 -5.61
N SER A 185 16.65 4.20 -6.75
CA SER A 185 16.17 2.83 -6.93
C SER A 185 17.29 1.81 -6.76
N ALA A 186 17.28 1.05 -5.67
CA ALA A 186 18.29 0.01 -5.43
C ALA A 186 18.28 -1.11 -6.48
N ALA A 187 17.15 -1.37 -7.12
CA ALA A 187 17.05 -2.38 -8.18
C ALA A 187 17.62 -1.89 -9.53
N ALA A 188 17.79 -0.57 -9.71
CA ALA A 188 18.47 0.00 -10.86
C ALA A 188 20.00 0.01 -10.68
N ASP A 189 20.49 -0.30 -9.47
CA ASP A 189 21.92 -0.43 -9.23
C ASP A 189 22.48 -1.73 -9.79
N THR A 190 23.35 -1.61 -10.79
CA THR A 190 24.00 -2.73 -11.46
C THR A 190 25.41 -3.00 -10.92
N ILE A 191 25.96 -2.10 -10.09
CA ILE A 191 27.32 -2.25 -9.52
C ILE A 191 27.33 -2.98 -8.17
N GLY A 192 26.15 -3.26 -7.59
CA GLY A 192 26.02 -4.03 -6.35
C GLY A 192 26.53 -3.32 -5.10
N ASN A 193 26.85 -2.02 -5.19
CA ASN A 193 27.28 -1.18 -4.07
C ASN A 193 26.11 -0.44 -3.41
N SER A 194 24.96 -0.44 -4.06
CA SER A 194 23.74 0.21 -3.60
C SER A 194 23.00 -0.71 -2.65
N GLY A 195 23.47 -0.75 -1.40
CA GLY A 195 22.56 -0.90 -0.28
C GLY A 195 21.97 0.47 0.00
N ILE A 196 20.65 0.61 0.09
CA ILE A 196 20.06 1.82 0.68
C ILE A 196 20.42 1.80 2.17
N ARG A 197 21.61 2.33 2.48
CA ARG A 197 22.01 2.82 3.78
C ARG A 197 22.01 4.33 3.63
N ALA A 198 20.86 4.94 3.90
CA ALA A 198 20.78 6.38 3.95
C ALA A 198 21.63 6.82 5.14
N LYS A 199 22.85 7.33 4.88
CA LYS A 199 23.51 8.21 5.83
C LYS A 199 23.13 9.62 5.40
N ALA A 200 21.97 10.08 5.90
CA ALA A 200 21.66 11.50 5.86
C ALA A 200 22.77 12.22 6.65
N ARG A 201 23.15 13.40 6.18
CA ARG A 201 24.35 14.13 6.59
C ARG A 201 23.99 15.57 6.85
#